data_AF-A0AAW0VQ48-F1
#
_entry.id   AF-A0AAW0VQ48-F1
#
_cell.length_a   1.000
_cell.length_b   1.000
_cell.length_c   1.000
_cell.angle_alpha   90.00
_cell.angle_beta   90.00
_cell.angle_gamma   90.00
#
_symmetry.space_group_name_H-M   'P 1'
#
loop_
_entity.id
_entity.type
_entity.pdbx_description
1 polymer ?
#
loop_
_entity_poly.entity_id
_entity_poly.type
_entity_poly.pdbx_seq_one_letter_code
_entity_poly.pdbx_strand_id
1 'polypeptide(L)'
;MESDDQEYADSGSGVMVSNLPLLFSRGSPSSLHEMTVAELEGFVPFMVRCSLGQERPVPWAQLPRPTWWPKKLPFRMPTANNTGSTLGALVGLVQRCYTFHGCEYLLQFCASLVSQKPESGYRFNDNRDGTTSMYHGSTGKLLVTFRNENR
;
A
#
# COMPACT_ATOMS: atom_id res chain seq x y z
N MET A 1 -0.80 -22.86 -31.83
CA MET A 1 -1.50 -21.89 -30.98
C MET A 1 -0.99 -22.13 -29.60
N GLU A 2 0.03 -21.38 -29.23
CA GLU A 2 0.63 -21.40 -27.90
C GLU A 2 -0.42 -20.97 -26.88
N SER A 3 -0.66 -21.84 -25.90
CA SER A 3 -1.39 -21.52 -24.69
C SER A 3 -0.32 -21.19 -23.66
N ASP A 4 -0.15 -19.90 -23.35
CA ASP A 4 0.68 -19.44 -22.25
C ASP A 4 0.00 -19.82 -20.93
N ASP A 5 0.41 -20.97 -20.40
CA ASP A 5 0.26 -21.35 -19.00
C ASP A 5 1.08 -20.38 -18.15
N GLN A 6 0.43 -19.39 -17.53
CA GLN A 6 1.06 -18.58 -16.48
C GLN A 6 1.13 -19.42 -15.20
N GLU A 7 2.15 -20.26 -15.13
CA GLU A 7 2.53 -21.03 -13.95
C GLU A 7 3.00 -20.06 -12.86
N TYR A 8 2.19 -19.89 -11.81
CA TYR A 8 2.61 -19.21 -10.59
C TYR A 8 3.63 -20.11 -9.89
N ALA A 9 4.91 -19.86 -10.16
CA ALA A 9 6.00 -20.53 -9.48
C ALA A 9 5.91 -20.27 -7.96
N ASP A 10 5.46 -21.29 -7.22
CA ASP A 10 5.66 -21.46 -5.79
C ASP A 10 7.17 -21.51 -5.52
N SER A 11 7.76 -20.34 -5.36
CA SER A 11 9.15 -20.20 -4.96
C SER A 11 9.18 -20.36 -3.45
N GLY A 12 9.68 -21.48 -2.94
CA GLY A 12 9.84 -21.79 -1.51
C GLY A 12 10.74 -20.85 -0.70
N SER A 13 10.94 -19.62 -1.15
CA SER A 13 11.39 -18.48 -0.36
C SER A 13 10.13 -17.74 0.10
N GLY A 14 9.93 -17.51 1.40
CA GLY A 14 8.73 -16.84 1.95
C GLY A 14 8.58 -15.35 1.56
N VAL A 15 8.81 -15.01 0.30
CA VAL A 15 8.72 -13.67 -0.30
C VAL A 15 7.27 -13.43 -0.70
N MET A 16 6.58 -12.59 0.06
CA MET A 16 5.20 -12.19 -0.22
C MET A 16 5.20 -11.02 -1.22
N VAL A 17 4.58 -11.21 -2.38
CA VAL A 17 4.45 -10.17 -3.42
C VAL A 17 3.01 -9.66 -3.46
N SER A 18 2.83 -8.34 -3.47
CA SER A 18 1.52 -7.71 -3.63
C SER A 18 1.62 -6.46 -4.49
N ASN A 19 0.55 -6.18 -5.24
CA ASN A 19 0.39 -4.93 -5.97
C ASN A 19 -0.11 -3.80 -5.07
N LEU A 20 -0.57 -4.10 -3.85
CA LEU A 20 -1.02 -3.08 -2.91
C LEU A 20 0.16 -2.40 -2.21
N PRO A 21 0.04 -1.10 -1.92
CA PRO A 21 1.14 -0.35 -1.37
C PRO A 21 1.45 -0.72 0.09
N LEU A 22 2.63 -0.37 0.58
CA LEU A 22 2.91 -0.33 2.00
C LEU A 22 2.39 0.98 2.59
N LEU A 23 2.03 0.96 3.87
CA LEU A 23 1.64 2.17 4.59
C LEU A 23 2.91 2.94 4.95
N PHE A 24 3.17 4.00 4.20
CA PHE A 24 4.23 4.96 4.46
C PHE A 24 3.60 6.32 4.72
N SER A 25 4.20 7.06 5.65
CA SER A 25 3.94 8.48 5.82
C SER A 25 5.26 9.21 6.01
N ARG A 26 5.42 10.33 5.29
CA ARG A 26 6.60 11.20 5.37
C ARG A 26 7.92 10.42 5.21
N GLY A 27 7.94 9.45 4.29
CA GLY A 27 9.12 8.64 3.99
C GLY A 27 9.50 7.57 5.02
N SER A 28 8.65 7.26 6.00
CA SER A 28 8.84 6.19 6.98
C SER A 28 7.64 5.23 6.98
N PRO A 29 7.82 3.94 7.32
CA PRO A 29 6.70 3.05 7.61
C PRO A 29 5.76 3.67 8.65
N SER A 30 4.47 3.45 8.45
CA SER A 30 3.38 3.88 9.34
C SER A 30 2.39 2.73 9.51
N SER A 31 1.51 2.84 10.50
CA SER A 31 0.41 1.92 10.73
C SER A 31 -0.93 2.60 10.46
N LEU A 32 -1.95 1.82 10.11
CA LEU A 32 -3.25 2.37 9.74
C LEU A 32 -3.90 3.21 10.84
N HIS A 33 -3.53 2.97 12.11
CA HIS A 33 -4.08 3.66 13.28
C HIS A 33 -3.30 4.94 13.64
N GLU A 34 -2.08 5.09 13.13
CA GLU A 34 -1.24 6.27 13.35
C GLU A 34 -1.37 7.30 12.23
N MET A 35 -1.89 6.90 11.07
CA MET A 35 -2.13 7.82 9.97
C MET A 35 -3.25 8.82 10.32
N THR A 36 -2.96 10.09 10.08
CA THR A 36 -3.91 11.19 10.15
C THR A 36 -4.89 11.13 8.97
N VAL A 37 -6.00 11.88 9.08
CA VAL A 37 -6.97 12.04 7.98
C VAL A 37 -6.26 12.52 6.70
N ALA A 38 -5.39 13.53 6.80
CA ALA A 38 -4.68 14.08 5.65
C ALA A 38 -3.75 13.06 4.98
N GLU A 39 -3.07 12.22 5.77
CA GLU A 39 -2.20 11.16 5.22
C GLU A 39 -3.04 10.08 4.53
N LEU A 40 -4.21 9.72 5.08
CA LEU A 40 -5.12 8.77 4.45
C LEU A 40 -5.81 9.34 3.20
N GLU A 41 -6.12 10.63 3.17
CA GLU A 41 -6.63 11.30 1.97
C GLU A 41 -5.63 11.28 0.82
N GLY A 42 -4.33 11.37 1.10
CA GLY A 42 -3.27 11.16 0.11
C GLY A 42 -3.08 9.70 -0.28
N PHE A 43 -3.19 8.79 0.69
CA PHE A 43 -2.92 7.36 0.51
C PHE A 43 -4.04 6.62 -0.25
N VAL A 44 -5.31 6.86 0.09
CA VAL A 44 -6.44 6.12 -0.51
C VAL A 44 -6.48 6.23 -2.04
N PRO A 45 -6.27 7.41 -2.66
CA PRO A 45 -6.20 7.50 -4.11
C PRO A 45 -5.07 6.68 -4.74
N PHE A 46 -3.90 6.64 -4.10
CA PHE A 46 -2.79 5.81 -4.54
C PHE A 46 -3.13 4.32 -4.41
N MET A 47 -3.64 3.89 -3.26
CA MET A 47 -4.10 2.52 -3.03
C MET A 47 -5.16 2.07 -4.04
N VAL A 48 -6.12 2.95 -4.38
CA VAL A 48 -7.14 2.64 -5.40
C VAL A 48 -6.51 2.37 -6.76
N ARG A 49 -5.55 3.21 -7.20
CA ARG A 49 -4.82 3.00 -8.46
C ARG A 49 -4.08 1.66 -8.47
N CYS A 50 -3.35 1.37 -7.39
CA CYS A 50 -2.66 0.10 -7.20
C CYS A 50 -3.62 -1.10 -7.27
N SER A 51 -4.76 -1.02 -6.61
CA SER A 51 -5.78 -2.09 -6.62
C SER A 51 -6.39 -2.36 -8.00
N LEU A 52 -6.36 -1.36 -8.88
CA LEU A 52 -6.84 -1.43 -10.26
C LEU A 52 -5.72 -1.81 -11.25
N GLY A 53 -4.51 -2.11 -10.78
CA GLY A 53 -3.35 -2.41 -11.63
C GLY A 53 -2.90 -1.22 -12.49
N GLN A 54 -3.24 0.01 -12.09
CA GLN A 54 -2.86 1.21 -12.84
C GLN A 54 -1.45 1.64 -12.44
N GLU A 55 -0.47 1.28 -13.26
CA GLU A 55 0.93 1.64 -13.04
C GLU A 55 1.24 3.11 -13.35
N ARG A 56 0.41 3.75 -14.19
CA ARG A 56 0.58 5.16 -14.55
C ARG A 56 -0.37 6.05 -13.74
N PRO A 57 0.01 7.29 -13.42
CA PRO A 57 -0.93 8.26 -12.87
C PRO A 57 -2.08 8.51 -13.85
N VAL A 58 -3.28 8.04 -13.49
CA VAL A 58 -4.52 8.28 -14.24
C VAL A 58 -5.40 9.23 -13.43
N PRO A 59 -6.04 10.24 -14.06
CA PRO A 59 -6.98 11.12 -13.37
C PRO A 59 -8.13 10.33 -12.74
N TRP A 60 -8.54 10.68 -11.52
CA TRP A 60 -9.60 9.97 -10.78
C TRP A 60 -10.90 9.82 -11.57
N ALA A 61 -11.27 10.83 -12.36
CA ALA A 61 -12.47 10.82 -13.19
C ALA A 61 -12.48 9.71 -14.26
N GLN A 62 -11.31 9.16 -14.61
CA GLN A 62 -11.16 8.07 -15.58
C GLN A 62 -11.03 6.70 -14.90
N LEU A 63 -10.88 6.66 -13.57
CA LEU A 63 -10.78 5.40 -12.85
C LEU A 63 -12.16 4.71 -12.82
N PRO A 64 -12.24 3.41 -13.19
CA PRO A 64 -13.45 2.66 -12.93
C PRO A 64 -13.62 2.49 -11.41
N ARG A 65 -14.87 2.46 -10.97
CA ARG A 65 -15.18 2.13 -9.57
C ARG A 65 -14.70 0.69 -9.28
N PRO A 66 -13.80 0.48 -8.29
CA PRO A 66 -13.36 -0.87 -7.94
C PRO A 66 -14.52 -1.72 -7.42
N THR A 67 -14.46 -3.03 -7.67
CA THR A 67 -15.47 -4.01 -7.22
C THR A 67 -15.58 -4.07 -5.69
N TRP A 68 -14.47 -3.85 -4.99
CA TRP A 68 -14.41 -3.78 -3.53
C TRP A 68 -14.95 -2.48 -2.95
N TRP A 69 -15.10 -1.42 -3.75
CA TRP A 69 -15.56 -0.12 -3.26
C TRP A 69 -16.98 -0.22 -2.68
N PRO A 70 -17.25 0.27 -1.45
CA PRO A 70 -18.54 0.09 -0.79
C PRO A 70 -19.72 0.57 -1.63
N LYS A 71 -20.66 -0.31 -2.00
CA LYS A 71 -21.82 -0.01 -2.88
C LYS A 71 -22.61 1.24 -2.48
N LYS A 72 -22.78 1.44 -1.17
CA LYS A 72 -23.54 2.55 -0.59
C LYS A 72 -22.78 3.89 -0.56
N LEU A 73 -21.48 3.89 -0.81
CA LEU A 73 -20.68 5.10 -0.87
C LEU A 73 -20.50 5.55 -2.34
N PRO A 74 -20.60 6.86 -2.63
CA PRO A 74 -20.26 7.38 -3.94
C PRO A 74 -18.76 7.15 -4.23
N PHE A 75 -18.41 6.86 -5.47
CA PHE A 75 -17.02 6.76 -5.89
C PHE A 75 -16.49 8.16 -6.20
N ARG A 76 -15.90 8.80 -5.19
CA ARG A 76 -15.36 10.16 -5.25
C ARG A 76 -14.01 10.20 -4.58
N MET A 77 -13.17 11.14 -5.00
CA MET A 77 -11.87 11.36 -4.39
C MET A 77 -12.06 11.75 -2.91
N PRO A 78 -11.41 11.05 -1.97
CA PRO A 78 -11.41 11.42 -0.57
C PRO A 78 -10.61 12.72 -0.40
N THR A 79 -11.30 13.82 -0.16
CA THR A 79 -10.69 15.12 0.13
C THR A 79 -11.35 15.70 1.37
N ALA A 80 -10.63 16.56 2.08
CA ALA A 80 -11.13 17.23 3.28
C ALA A 80 -12.43 18.02 3.02
N ASN A 81 -12.61 18.51 1.78
CA ASN A 81 -13.78 19.28 1.36
C ASN A 81 -15.01 18.42 1.05
N ASN A 82 -14.82 17.10 0.86
CA ASN A 82 -15.92 16.15 0.83
C ASN A 82 -16.24 15.77 2.27
N THR A 83 -17.28 16.39 2.84
CA THR A 83 -17.74 16.36 4.24
C THR A 83 -17.99 14.98 4.89
N GLY A 84 -17.61 13.87 4.24
CA GLY A 84 -17.73 12.49 4.71
C GLY A 84 -16.41 11.72 4.89
N SER A 85 -15.24 12.33 4.62
CA SER A 85 -13.92 11.69 4.78
C SER A 85 -13.48 11.62 6.25
N THR A 86 -14.25 10.94 7.10
CA THR A 86 -13.86 10.73 8.50
C THR A 86 -12.69 9.75 8.57
N LEU A 87 -11.88 9.84 9.63
CA LEU A 87 -10.79 8.89 9.89
C LEU A 87 -11.29 7.43 9.82
N GLY A 88 -12.40 7.12 10.47
CA GLY A 88 -12.99 5.79 10.45
C GLY A 88 -13.46 5.34 9.07
N ALA A 89 -14.00 6.24 8.25
CA ALA A 89 -14.40 5.91 6.87
C ALA A 89 -13.20 5.59 5.98
N LEU A 90 -12.12 6.38 6.09
CA LEU A 90 -10.89 6.16 5.32
C LEU A 90 -10.17 4.89 5.76
N VAL A 91 -10.03 4.65 7.07
CA VAL A 91 -9.49 3.41 7.64
C VAL A 91 -10.29 2.20 7.15
N GLY A 92 -11.63 2.29 7.17
CA GLY A 92 -12.50 1.22 6.68
C GLY A 92 -12.37 0.96 5.18
N LEU A 93 -12.11 1.99 4.36
CA LEU A 93 -11.81 1.82 2.93
C LEU A 93 -10.49 1.08 2.71
N VAL A 94 -9.44 1.44 3.46
CA VAL A 94 -8.15 0.76 3.38
C VAL A 94 -8.30 -0.70 3.78
N GLN A 95 -8.88 -0.99 4.95
CA GLN A 95 -9.10 -2.37 5.41
C GLN A 95 -9.87 -3.20 4.38
N ARG A 96 -10.94 -2.64 3.80
CA ARG A 96 -11.76 -3.34 2.80
C ARG A 96 -10.97 -3.65 1.53
N CYS A 97 -10.18 -2.71 1.03
CA CYS A 97 -9.32 -2.94 -0.14
C CYS A 97 -8.35 -4.10 0.13
N TYR A 98 -7.61 -4.06 1.24
CA TYR A 98 -6.63 -5.08 1.57
C TYR A 98 -7.28 -6.45 1.81
N THR A 99 -8.43 -6.49 2.50
CA THR A 99 -9.21 -7.72 2.71
C THR A 99 -9.67 -8.33 1.39
N PHE A 100 -10.16 -7.51 0.46
CA PHE A 100 -10.62 -8.00 -0.84
C PHE A 100 -9.49 -8.66 -1.65
N HIS A 101 -8.26 -8.16 -1.50
CA HIS A 101 -7.08 -8.70 -2.18
C HIS A 101 -6.32 -9.76 -1.34
N GLY A 102 -6.82 -10.18 -0.17
CA GLY A 102 -6.14 -11.14 0.71
C GLY A 102 -4.77 -10.63 1.23
N CYS A 103 -4.62 -9.31 1.33
CA CYS A 103 -3.36 -8.63 1.62
C CYS A 103 -3.31 -8.04 3.04
N GLU A 104 -4.17 -8.45 3.97
CA GLU A 104 -4.21 -7.93 5.34
C GLU A 104 -2.87 -8.09 6.09
N TYR A 105 -2.08 -9.08 5.70
CA TYR A 105 -0.72 -9.28 6.21
C TYR A 105 0.18 -8.04 6.00
N LEU A 106 -0.03 -7.25 4.94
CA LEU A 106 0.70 -6.00 4.73
C LEU A 106 0.36 -4.97 5.80
N LEU A 107 -0.91 -4.88 6.22
CA LEU A 107 -1.33 -3.98 7.30
C LEU A 107 -0.67 -4.38 8.62
N GLN A 108 -0.64 -5.69 8.90
CA GLN A 108 0.02 -6.24 10.10
C GLN A 108 1.54 -6.06 10.06
N PHE A 109 2.15 -6.25 8.88
CA PHE A 109 3.58 -6.03 8.66
C PHE A 109 3.96 -4.57 8.89
N CYS A 110 3.20 -3.63 8.31
CA CYS A 110 3.38 -2.20 8.54
C CYS A 110 3.26 -1.82 10.02
N ALA A 111 2.25 -2.36 10.73
CA ALA A 111 2.14 -2.15 12.18
C ALA A 111 3.36 -2.68 12.94
N SER A 112 3.87 -3.85 12.56
CA SER A 112 5.06 -4.45 13.18
C SER A 112 6.32 -3.61 12.93
N LEU A 113 6.49 -3.02 11.74
CA LEU A 113 7.58 -2.08 11.44
C LEU A 113 7.52 -0.83 12.34
N VAL A 114 6.33 -0.35 12.69
CA VAL A 114 6.22 0.75 13.65
C VAL A 114 6.61 0.28 15.05
N SER A 115 5.98 -0.81 15.54
CA SER A 115 6.17 -1.28 16.91
C SER A 115 7.59 -1.78 17.20
N GLN A 116 8.27 -2.32 16.19
CA GLN A 116 9.62 -2.88 16.29
C GLN A 116 10.66 -1.97 15.62
N LYS A 117 10.38 -0.66 15.54
CA LYS A 117 11.29 0.30 14.92
C LYS A 117 12.66 0.23 15.61
N PRO A 118 13.76 -0.06 14.87
CA PRO A 118 15.08 -0.12 15.46
C PRO A 118 15.50 1.25 16.00
N GLU A 119 16.25 1.29 17.10
CA GLU A 119 16.86 2.52 17.60
C GLU A 119 17.78 3.16 16.55
N SER A 120 18.48 2.32 15.78
CA SER A 120 19.29 2.73 14.62
C SER A 120 18.49 3.27 13.43
N GLY A 121 17.16 3.22 13.51
CA GLY A 121 16.25 3.52 12.40
C GLY A 121 16.31 2.50 11.25
N TYR A 122 15.78 2.93 10.11
CA TYR A 122 15.77 2.19 8.85
C TYR A 122 16.78 2.76 7.88
N ARG A 123 17.42 1.88 7.10
CA ARG A 123 18.27 2.27 5.98
C ARG A 123 17.55 1.98 4.67
N PHE A 124 17.55 2.93 3.75
CA PHE A 124 16.94 2.81 2.44
C PHE A 124 18.01 2.77 1.36
N ASN A 125 17.86 1.88 0.39
CA ASN A 125 18.70 1.80 -0.80
C ASN A 125 17.81 1.87 -2.05
N ASP A 126 18.01 2.89 -2.88
CA ASP A 126 17.39 2.96 -4.20
C ASP A 126 18.11 1.97 -5.12
N ASN A 127 17.35 1.00 -5.65
CA ASN A 127 17.90 -0.06 -6.48
C ASN A 127 18.11 0.40 -7.94
N ARG A 128 17.71 1.63 -8.29
CA ARG A 128 17.81 2.24 -9.63
C ARG A 128 17.01 1.51 -10.71
N ASP A 129 16.06 0.69 -10.30
CA ASP A 129 15.13 -0.07 -11.15
C ASP A 129 13.66 0.32 -10.89
N GLY A 130 13.43 1.44 -10.21
CA GLY A 130 12.10 1.88 -9.77
C GLY A 130 11.66 1.29 -8.43
N THR A 131 12.52 0.55 -7.74
CA THR A 131 12.27 0.02 -6.40
C THR A 131 13.28 0.52 -5.36
N THR A 132 12.84 0.52 -4.10
CA THR A 132 13.65 0.84 -2.93
C THR A 132 13.64 -0.35 -1.98
N SER A 133 14.82 -0.77 -1.54
CA SER A 133 15.00 -1.78 -0.50
C SER A 133 15.18 -1.10 0.86
N MET A 134 14.40 -1.53 1.85
CA MET A 134 14.49 -1.07 3.23
C MET A 134 15.12 -2.15 4.12
N TYR A 135 16.09 -1.74 4.92
CA TYR A 135 16.88 -2.59 5.80
C TYR A 135 16.75 -2.13 7.25
N HIS A 136 16.89 -3.07 8.16
CA HIS A 136 17.14 -2.78 9.57
C HIS A 136 18.47 -2.05 9.72
N GLY A 137 18.48 -0.90 10.40
CA GLY A 137 19.64 0.01 10.44
C GLY A 137 20.92 -0.61 11.00
N SER A 138 20.84 -1.35 12.12
CA SER A 138 22.03 -1.96 12.74
C SER A 138 22.41 -3.33 12.17
N THR A 139 21.45 -4.25 12.02
CA THR A 139 21.74 -5.62 11.57
C THR A 139 21.98 -5.73 10.06
N GLY A 140 21.56 -4.73 9.28
CA GLY A 140 21.63 -4.78 7.82
C GLY A 140 20.68 -5.79 7.17
N LYS A 141 19.78 -6.42 7.95
CA LYS A 141 18.78 -7.36 7.44
C LYS A 141 17.81 -6.64 6.49
N LEU A 142 17.62 -7.20 5.30
CA LEU A 142 16.56 -6.74 4.36
C LEU A 142 15.19 -7.00 4.99
N LEU A 143 14.36 -5.97 5.07
CA LEU A 143 13.01 -6.06 5.60
C LEU A 143 11.99 -6.16 4.48
N VAL A 144 12.12 -5.30 3.46
CA VAL A 144 11.18 -5.25 2.33
C VAL A 144 11.77 -4.50 1.15
N THR A 145 11.34 -4.84 -0.06
CA THR A 145 11.57 -4.07 -1.29
C THR A 145 10.22 -3.62 -1.83
N PHE A 146 10.10 -2.34 -2.16
CA PHE A 146 8.84 -1.74 -2.62
C PHE A 146 9.07 -0.77 -3.78
N ARG A 147 8.04 -0.54 -4.60
CA ARG A 147 8.10 0.43 -5.71
C ARG A 147 8.28 1.85 -5.16
N ASN A 148 9.12 2.67 -5.79
CA ASN A 148 9.47 4.02 -5.34
C ASN A 148 8.25 4.94 -5.11
N GLU A 149 7.14 4.68 -5.80
CA GLU A 149 5.86 5.39 -5.66
C GLU A 149 5.20 5.23 -4.28
N ASN A 150 5.63 4.24 -3.49
CA ASN A 150 5.13 4.05 -2.12
C ASN A 150 5.67 5.08 -1.13
N ARG A 151 6.70 5.88 -1.48
CA ARG A 151 7.47 6.69 -0.54
C ARG A 151 6.90 8.08 -0.32
#